data_AF-A0A7X6ZVV1-F1
#
_entry.id   AF-A0A7X6ZVV1-F1
#
_cell.length_a   1.000
_cell.length_b   1.000
_cell.length_c   1.000
_cell.angle_alpha   90.00
_cell.angle_beta   90.00
_cell.angle_gamma   90.00
#
_symmetry.space_group_name_H-M   'P 1'
#
loop_
_entity.id
_entity.type
_entity.pdbx_description
1 polymer ?
#
loop_
_entity_poly.entity_id
_entity_poly.type
_entity_poly.pdbx_seq_one_letter_code
_entity_poly.pdbx_strand_id
1 'polypeptide(L)' 'MATNIYVQKKSDVTRMIDEYRAHGYSAYRTRLTCSCEEPRNCRCGAILINNKGEHEYSVIRCKGCEKGGSL' A
#
# COMPACT_ATOMS: atom_id res chain seq x y z
N MET A 1 -12.98 8.26 -2.27
CA MET A 1 -12.37 7.17 -1.48
C MET A 1 -11.11 6.73 -2.20
N ALA A 2 -10.01 6.52 -1.49
CA ALA A 2 -8.74 6.12 -2.10
C ALA A 2 -8.81 4.68 -2.64
N THR A 3 -8.15 4.43 -3.76
CA THR A 3 -8.10 3.10 -4.40
C THR A 3 -6.97 2.27 -3.82
N ASN A 4 -7.27 1.04 -3.42
CA ASN A 4 -6.29 0.12 -2.83
C ASN A 4 -5.56 -0.69 -3.91
N ILE A 5 -4.23 -0.63 -3.91
CA ILE A 5 -3.35 -1.43 -4.76
C ILE A 5 -2.63 -2.46 -3.91
N TYR A 6 -2.89 -3.74 -4.15
CA TYR A 6 -2.26 -4.82 -3.39
C TYR A 6 -0.96 -5.29 -4.04
N VAL A 7 0.09 -5.41 -3.24
CA VAL A 7 1.39 -5.91 -3.69
C VAL A 7 1.87 -7.06 -2.82
N GLN A 8 2.67 -7.95 -3.41
CA GLN A 8 3.16 -9.14 -2.72
C GLN A 8 4.44 -8.85 -1.95
N LYS A 9 5.44 -8.22 -2.59
CA LYS A 9 6.76 -8.02 -1.99
C LYS A 9 6.90 -6.62 -1.39
N LYS A 10 7.82 -6.49 -0.42
CA LYS A 10 8.20 -5.17 0.13
C LYS A 10 8.90 -4.29 -0.92
N SER A 11 9.64 -4.90 -1.84
CA SER A 11 10.27 -4.22 -2.97
C SER A 11 9.23 -3.54 -3.86
N ASP A 12 8.08 -4.18 -4.05
CA ASP A 12 7.00 -3.65 -4.90
C ASP A 12 6.41 -2.37 -4.31
N VAL A 13 6.27 -2.29 -2.97
CA VAL A 13 5.86 -1.03 -2.30
C VAL A 13 6.85 0.09 -2.61
N THR A 14 8.15 -0.20 -2.63
CA THR A 14 9.19 0.79 -2.92
C THR A 14 9.15 1.20 -4.39
N ARG A 15 9.08 0.22 -5.30
CA ARG A 15 8.93 0.46 -6.73
C ARG A 15 7.74 1.36 -7.05
N MET A 16 6.58 1.08 -6.45
CA MET A 16 5.36 1.89 -6.63
C MET A 16 5.53 3.31 -6.08
N ILE A 17 6.15 3.48 -4.91
CA ILE A 17 6.45 4.82 -4.37
C ILE A 17 7.30 5.62 -5.37
N ASP A 18 8.37 5.01 -5.89
CA ASP A 18 9.31 5.68 -6.79
C ASP A 18 8.64 6.04 -8.13
N GLU A 19 7.85 5.11 -8.68
CA GLU A 19 7.06 5.31 -9.89
C GLU A 19 6.06 6.48 -9.73
N TYR A 20 5.25 6.48 -8.66
CA TYR A 20 4.28 7.55 -8.43
C TYR A 20 4.93 8.90 -8.12
N ARG A 21 6.08 8.92 -7.43
CA ARG A 21 6.87 10.14 -7.22
C ARG A 21 7.37 10.71 -8.54
N ALA A 22 7.81 9.86 -9.48
CA ALA A 22 8.20 10.30 -10.82
C ALA A 22 7.01 10.91 -11.60
N HIS A 23 5.77 10.52 -11.27
CA HIS A 23 4.54 11.10 -11.79
C HIS A 23 4.02 12.32 -10.98
N GLY A 24 4.80 12.82 -10.02
CA GLY A 24 4.49 14.03 -9.25
C GLY A 24 3.74 13.80 -7.94
N TYR A 25 3.38 12.55 -7.61
CA TYR A 25 2.66 12.27 -6.36
C TYR A 25 3.57 12.42 -5.14
N SER A 26 2.97 12.89 -4.05
CA SER A 26 3.57 12.79 -2.73
C SER A 26 3.27 11.42 -2.13
N ALA A 27 4.31 10.64 -1.83
CA ALA A 27 4.16 9.28 -1.33
C ALA A 27 4.75 9.12 0.08
N TYR A 28 3.93 8.63 1.01
CA TYR A 28 4.28 8.46 2.42
C TYR A 28 4.11 7.01 2.87
N ARG A 29 5.17 6.43 3.46
CA ARG A 29 5.08 5.08 4.03
C ARG A 29 4.25 5.12 5.30
N THR A 30 3.34 4.17 5.44
CA THR A 30 2.53 4.03 6.66
C THR A 30 2.17 2.57 6.91
N ARG A 31 1.56 2.31 8.07
CA ARG A 31 0.90 1.04 8.35
C ARG A 31 -0.53 1.11 7.85
N LEU A 32 -0.92 0.13 7.04
CA LEU A 32 -2.28 -0.02 6.53
C LEU A 32 -2.86 -1.33 7.04
N THR A 33 -4.19 -1.44 7.02
CA THR A 33 -4.90 -2.62 7.49
C THR A 33 -5.41 -3.49 6.35
N CYS A 34 -5.74 -4.73 6.71
CA CYS A 34 -6.26 -5.80 5.89
C CYS A 34 -7.67 -6.14 6.28
N SER A 35 -8.42 -6.72 5.36
CA SER A 35 -9.65 -7.46 5.69
C SER A 35 -9.39 -8.92 6.07
N CYS A 36 -8.14 -9.35 6.22
CA CYS A 36 -7.75 -10.69 6.69
C CYS A 36 -7.64 -10.72 8.20
N GLU A 37 -7.73 -11.93 8.77
CA GLU A 37 -7.69 -12.17 10.20
C GLU A 37 -6.47 -11.54 10.93
N GLU A 38 -6.76 -10.99 12.11
CA GLU A 38 -5.75 -10.55 13.07
C GLU A 38 -4.92 -11.74 13.57
N PRO A 39 -3.65 -11.53 13.97
CA PRO A 39 -2.89 -10.28 14.01
C PRO A 39 -2.12 -9.99 12.71
N ARG A 40 -2.39 -10.73 11.63
CA ARG A 40 -1.62 -10.66 10.37
C ARG A 40 -2.07 -9.53 9.44
N ASN A 41 -3.02 -8.71 9.89
CA ASN A 41 -3.58 -7.56 9.20
C ASN A 41 -2.69 -6.30 9.23
N CYS A 42 -1.59 -6.28 9.99
CA CYS A 42 -0.70 -5.11 10.07
C CYS A 42 0.26 -5.05 8.87
N ARG A 43 -0.03 -4.18 7.91
CA ARG A 43 0.61 -4.15 6.59
C ARG A 43 1.64 -3.04 6.48
N CYS A 44 2.73 -3.30 5.74
CA CYS A 44 3.56 -2.22 5.25
C CYS A 44 2.89 -1.66 4.00
N GLY A 45 2.72 -0.35 3.92
CA GLY A 45 2.12 0.27 2.76
C GLY A 45 2.61 1.69 2.55
N ALA A 46 1.97 2.36 1.61
CA ALA A 46 2.14 3.77 1.36
C ALA A 46 0.81 4.40 0.94
N ILE A 47 0.60 5.64 1.38
CA ILE A 47 -0.44 6.50 0.84
C ILE A 47 0.18 7.36 -0.26
N LEU A 48 -0.55 7.50 -1.36
CA LEU A 48 -0.17 8.29 -2.51
C LEU A 48 -1.15 9.46 -2.62
N ILE A 49 -0.60 10.66 -2.47
CA ILE A 49 -1.33 11.92 -2.50
C ILE A 49 -1.04 12.61 -3.83
N ASN A 50 -2.09 12.94 -4.58
CA ASN A 50 -1.95 13.60 -5.87
C ASN A 50 -1.55 15.08 -5.73
N ASN A 51 -1.32 15.75 -6.86
CA ASN A 51 -0.88 17.14 -6.89
C ASN A 51 -1.93 18.13 -6.34
N LYS A 52 -3.17 17.68 -6.13
CA LYS A 52 -4.25 18.45 -5.51
C LYS A 52 -4.32 18.26 -3.99
N GLY A 53 -3.44 17.44 -3.42
CA GLY A 53 -3.45 17.10 -1.99
C GLY A 53 -4.46 16.01 -1.63
N GLU A 54 -5.05 15.31 -2.60
CA GLU A 54 -6.06 14.28 -2.37
C GLU A 54 -5.41 12.90 -2.24
N HIS A 55 -5.89 12.11 -1.29
CA HIS A 55 -5.50 10.72 -1.16
C HIS A 55 -6.17 9.88 -2.24
N GLU A 56 -5.40 9.56 -3.29
CA GLU A 56 -5.91 8.87 -4.47
C GLU A 56 -5.68 7.37 -4.41
N TYR A 57 -4.51 6.94 -3.91
CA TYR A 57 -4.15 5.52 -3.84
C TYR A 57 -3.52 5.11 -2.52
N SER A 58 -3.77 3.87 -2.13
CA SER A 58 -3.11 3.18 -1.02
C SER A 58 -2.41 1.93 -1.54
N VAL A 59 -1.09 1.91 -1.48
CA VAL A 59 -0.28 0.71 -1.80
C VAL A 59 -0.16 -0.14 -0.56
N ILE A 60 -0.59 -1.40 -0.64
CA ILE A 60 -0.81 -2.24 0.51
C ILE A 60 -0.11 -3.60 0.32
N ARG A 61 0.82 -3.94 1.23
CA ARG A 61 1.44 -5.28 1.28
C ARG A 61 0.96 -6.07 2.49
N CYS A 62 0.20 -7.13 2.25
CA CYS A 62 -0.20 -8.05 3.30
C CYS A 62 0.75 -9.23 3.44
N LYS A 63 1.50 -9.28 4.55
CA LYS A 63 2.32 -10.47 4.90
C LYS A 63 1.47 -11.73 5.12
N GLY A 64 0.23 -11.57 5.60
CA GLY A 64 -0.73 -12.66 5.78
C GLY A 64 -1.09 -13.28 4.43
N CYS A 65 -1.66 -12.49 3.51
CA CYS A 65 -2.03 -12.97 2.18
C CYS A 65 -0.83 -13.45 1.36
N GLU A 66 0.35 -12.83 1.48
CA GLU A 66 1.58 -13.28 0.81
C GLU A 66 1.99 -14.69 1.25
N LYS A 67 1.74 -15.07 2.51
CA LYS A 67 2.07 -16.40 3.05
C LYS A 67 0.96 -17.43 2.85
N GLY A 68 -0.01 -17.16 1.96
CA GLY A 68 -1.16 -18.04 1.76
C GLY A 68 -2.20 -17.96 2.88
N GLY A 69 -2.28 -16.83 3.58
CA GLY A 69 -3.36 -16.57 4.54
C GLY A 69 -4.69 -16.65 3.82
N SER A 70 -5.46 -17.69 4.16
CA SER A 70 -6.83 -17.89 3.73
C SER A 70 -7.65 -16.63 4.03
N LEU A 71 -8.44 -16.21 3.03
CA LEU A 71 -9.60 -15.35 3.28
C LEU A 71 -10.61 -16.08 4.14
#